data_AF-A0A2N4SUP3-F1
#
_entry.id   AF-A0A2N4SUP3-F1
#
_cell.length_a   1.000
_cell.length_b   1.000
_cell.length_c   1.000
_cell.angle_alpha   90.00
_cell.angle_beta   90.00
_cell.angle_gamma   90.00
#
_symmetry.space_group_name_H-M   'P 1'
#
loop_
_entity.id
_entity.type
_entity.pdbx_description
1 polymer ?
#
loop_
_entity_poly.entity_id
_entity_poly.type
_entity_poly.pdbx_seq_one_letter_code
_entity_poly.pdbx_strand_id
1 'polypeptide(L)'
;MADDGSRSPVGAAPDTRGGDLRALGQNALSRVSLAWGKVFGAAEQLNRRITFIAAYRTAKAQGIADPAGFARQAITETQFLYSKANKMEWGRGAVGGTLMTFKTYSVAYLELLHRMYTQGGPEGKRAALLALGMLMLMGGAGGLPFAEDLEDAADGLAQMLGYNFSAKKARQEFLESMLPRGIAQFIDKGVSGLPGAPLDVSGRLGMGNLIPGTGLLLEKTSHARDVLEIAGPAGDFASRILSGGRSVLTGDVGAGVLEMSPAAVRNAVKGADMAATGMYRDAKGYKVLDTNALEAAMKAIGFQPGSVATIQDANRISQGAKAFYNLRSQEIRSQWAQGIFESDPKKVQAARDQVASWNEKNPEQPMRISIPSVMERVRQMRKSKDERIADTAPRAMRAQLREDAARARIAFGSE
;
A
#
# COMPACT_ATOMS: atom_id res chain seq x y z
N MET A 1 26.78 -43.06 52.89
CA MET A 1 25.45 -43.60 52.51
C MET A 1 24.89 -42.62 51.47
N ALA A 2 24.73 -42.91 50.17
CA ALA A 2 24.24 -44.09 49.42
C ALA A 2 22.69 -44.12 49.30
N ASP A 3 21.97 -44.12 48.15
CA ASP A 3 22.21 -44.50 46.72
C ASP A 3 21.83 -45.97 46.38
N ASP A 4 21.13 -46.32 45.30
CA ASP A 4 20.46 -45.56 44.19
C ASP A 4 18.93 -45.41 44.42
N GLY A 5 18.24 -44.66 43.55
CA GLY A 5 16.78 -44.62 43.42
C GLY A 5 16.26 -44.25 42.01
N SER A 6 16.89 -44.72 40.93
CA SER A 6 16.56 -44.31 39.55
C SER A 6 15.17 -44.74 39.04
N ARG A 7 14.44 -43.81 38.37
CA ARG A 7 13.71 -44.02 37.08
C ARG A 7 12.82 -42.83 36.65
N SER A 8 13.07 -42.35 35.43
CA SER A 8 12.11 -41.54 34.66
C SER A 8 11.26 -42.42 33.74
N PRO A 9 9.95 -42.15 33.57
CA PRO A 9 9.19 -42.62 32.41
C PRO A 9 9.26 -41.57 31.29
N VAL A 10 10.00 -41.85 30.21
CA VAL A 10 10.01 -41.00 29.00
C VAL A 10 8.71 -41.23 28.23
N GLY A 11 7.76 -40.30 28.35
CA GLY A 11 6.58 -40.23 27.48
C GLY A 11 6.97 -39.78 26.07
N ALA A 12 6.37 -40.41 25.04
CA ALA A 12 6.76 -40.21 23.65
C ALA A 12 6.55 -38.75 23.16
N ALA A 13 7.51 -38.24 22.38
CA ALA A 13 7.52 -36.86 21.91
C ALA A 13 6.60 -36.63 20.69
N PRO A 14 5.72 -35.61 20.69
CA PRO A 14 4.97 -35.18 19.52
C PRO A 14 5.77 -34.17 18.67
N ASP A 15 6.07 -34.54 17.43
CA ASP A 15 6.64 -33.70 16.34
C ASP A 15 7.72 -32.66 16.74
N THR A 16 8.89 -33.15 17.16
CA THR A 16 10.07 -32.28 17.34
C THR A 16 10.52 -31.63 16.03
N ARG A 17 10.35 -32.28 14.87
CA ARG A 17 10.80 -31.74 13.57
C ARG A 17 10.07 -30.46 13.19
N GLY A 18 8.75 -30.40 13.41
CA GLY A 18 7.95 -29.18 13.25
C GLY A 18 8.37 -28.07 14.22
N GLY A 19 8.75 -28.42 15.45
CA GLY A 19 9.30 -27.50 16.45
C GLY A 19 10.68 -26.94 16.06
N ASP A 20 11.63 -27.81 15.75
CA ASP A 20 13.01 -27.48 15.45
C ASP A 20 13.14 -26.66 14.16
N LEU A 21 12.35 -26.96 13.12
CA LEU A 21 12.31 -26.15 11.89
C LEU A 21 11.73 -24.75 12.14
N ARG A 22 10.72 -24.62 13.02
CA ARG A 22 10.20 -23.30 13.44
C ARG A 22 11.22 -22.54 14.28
N ALA A 23 11.92 -23.21 15.20
CA ALA A 23 12.97 -22.61 16.01
C ALA A 23 14.19 -22.18 15.18
N LEU A 24 14.63 -22.99 14.20
CA LEU A 24 15.68 -22.63 13.24
C LEU A 24 15.26 -21.44 12.38
N GLY A 25 14.03 -21.44 11.86
CA GLY A 25 13.46 -20.32 11.13
C GLY A 25 13.45 -19.03 11.96
N GLN A 26 12.92 -19.09 13.19
CA GLN A 26 12.90 -17.95 14.12
C GLN A 26 14.31 -17.46 14.49
N ASN A 27 15.28 -18.36 14.65
CA ASN A 27 16.68 -18.00 14.93
C ASN A 27 17.40 -17.40 13.71
N ALA A 28 17.10 -17.85 12.49
CA ALA A 28 17.58 -17.20 11.27
C ALA A 28 16.97 -15.80 11.12
N LEU A 29 15.65 -15.67 11.33
CA LEU A 29 14.91 -14.41 11.30
C LEU A 29 15.42 -13.41 12.36
N SER A 30 15.68 -13.86 13.58
CA SER A 30 16.21 -13.00 14.65
C SER A 30 17.64 -12.55 14.35
N ARG A 31 18.51 -13.44 13.84
CA ARG A 31 19.87 -13.08 13.41
C ARG A 31 19.89 -12.07 12.26
N VAL A 32 19.04 -12.26 11.24
CA VAL A 32 18.89 -11.30 10.13
C VAL A 32 18.33 -9.97 10.64
N SER A 33 17.31 -9.99 11.51
CA SER A 33 16.74 -8.78 12.11
C SER A 33 17.76 -8.02 12.97
N LEU A 34 18.59 -8.72 13.75
CA LEU A 34 19.67 -8.13 14.55
C LEU A 34 20.79 -7.55 13.67
N ALA A 35 21.17 -8.23 12.59
CA ALA A 35 22.16 -7.70 11.64
C ALA A 35 21.63 -6.43 10.94
N TRP A 36 20.37 -6.43 10.52
CA TRP A 36 19.71 -5.28 9.91
C TRP A 36 19.51 -4.12 10.90
N GLY A 37 19.15 -4.43 12.14
CA GLY A 37 19.04 -3.46 13.24
C GLY A 37 20.38 -2.80 13.59
N LYS A 38 21.50 -3.51 13.46
CA LYS A 38 22.84 -2.90 13.59
C LYS A 38 23.14 -1.88 12.48
N VAL A 39 22.71 -2.15 11.24
CA VAL A 39 22.87 -1.19 10.12
C VAL A 39 22.03 0.07 10.37
N PHE A 40 20.76 -0.07 10.74
CA PHE A 40 19.93 1.09 11.10
C PHE A 40 20.45 1.84 12.33
N GLY A 41 20.90 1.13 13.38
CA GLY A 41 21.50 1.76 14.56
C GLY A 41 22.81 2.51 14.27
N ALA A 42 23.59 2.07 13.29
CA ALA A 42 24.76 2.80 12.81
C ALA A 42 24.36 4.06 12.02
N ALA A 43 23.32 3.97 11.18
CA ALA A 43 22.77 5.13 10.46
C ALA A 43 22.15 6.16 11.40
N GLU A 44 21.41 5.72 12.42
CA GLU A 44 20.86 6.60 13.47
C GLU A 44 21.98 7.29 14.26
N GLN A 45 23.02 6.55 14.68
CA GLN A 45 24.18 7.14 15.34
C GLN A 45 24.90 8.16 14.45
N LEU A 46 25.05 7.89 13.15
CA LEU A 46 25.64 8.85 12.21
C LEU A 46 24.79 10.12 12.11
N ASN A 47 23.47 9.98 11.97
CA ASN A 47 22.54 11.11 11.91
C ASN A 47 22.56 11.94 13.20
N ARG A 48 22.48 11.29 14.37
CA ARG A 48 22.57 11.98 15.69
C ARG A 48 23.92 12.69 15.86
N ARG A 49 25.04 12.09 15.45
CA ARG A 49 26.38 12.70 15.52
C ARG A 49 26.54 13.90 14.57
N ILE A 50 26.03 13.82 13.34
CA ILE A 50 26.09 14.94 12.38
C ILE A 50 25.30 16.14 12.90
N THR A 51 24.06 15.93 13.36
CA THR A 51 23.27 17.00 13.99
C THR A 51 23.92 17.54 15.27
N PHE A 52 24.54 16.69 16.11
CA PHE A 52 25.31 17.16 17.27
C PHE A 52 26.40 18.14 16.86
N ILE A 53 27.25 17.75 15.90
CA ILE A 53 28.41 18.54 15.47
C ILE A 53 27.96 19.84 14.80
N ALA A 54 26.90 19.81 13.99
CA ALA A 54 26.33 21.01 13.37
C ALA A 54 25.78 21.98 14.44
N ALA A 55 24.88 21.50 15.30
CA ALA A 55 24.26 22.33 16.34
C ALA A 55 25.29 22.90 17.34
N TYR A 56 26.27 22.10 17.76
CA TYR A 56 27.35 22.53 18.65
C TYR A 56 28.23 23.62 18.02
N ARG A 57 28.51 23.53 16.71
CA ARG A 57 29.26 24.56 15.97
C ARG A 57 28.45 25.86 15.85
N THR A 58 27.17 25.77 15.49
CA THR A 58 26.26 26.93 15.43
C THR A 58 26.16 27.63 16.78
N ALA A 59 25.93 26.87 17.86
CA ALA A 59 25.85 27.42 19.21
C ALA A 59 27.13 28.13 19.66
N LYS A 60 28.31 27.58 19.32
CA LYS A 60 29.59 28.27 19.56
C LYS A 60 29.73 29.55 18.74
N ALA A 61 29.36 29.54 17.46
CA ALA A 61 29.41 30.73 16.60
C ALA A 61 28.44 31.84 17.05
N GLN A 62 27.32 31.47 17.69
CA GLN A 62 26.31 32.40 18.23
C GLN A 62 26.56 32.78 19.71
N GLY A 63 27.61 32.28 20.36
CA GLY A 63 27.93 32.60 21.76
C GLY A 63 26.97 31.99 22.80
N ILE A 64 26.24 30.92 22.47
CA ILE A 64 25.31 30.25 23.39
C ILE A 64 26.09 29.60 24.53
N ALA A 65 25.65 29.80 25.78
CA ALA A 65 26.39 29.43 26.99
C ALA A 65 26.61 27.93 27.20
N ASP A 66 25.67 27.06 26.82
CA ASP A 66 25.87 25.60 26.74
C ASP A 66 25.65 25.06 25.32
N PRO A 67 26.71 25.04 24.47
CA PRO A 67 26.65 24.45 23.14
C PRO A 67 26.37 22.94 23.14
N ALA A 68 26.68 22.22 24.22
CA ALA A 68 26.44 20.78 24.33
C ALA A 68 24.99 20.49 24.76
N GLY A 69 24.37 21.35 25.56
CA GLY A 69 22.94 21.38 25.87
C GLY A 69 22.12 21.67 24.63
N PHE A 70 22.44 22.76 23.93
CA PHE A 70 21.81 23.10 22.65
C PHE A 70 21.89 21.94 21.64
N ALA A 71 23.05 21.30 21.50
CA ALA A 71 23.21 20.16 20.60
C ALA A 71 22.41 18.91 21.02
N ARG A 72 22.26 18.64 22.33
CA ARG A 72 21.39 17.56 22.85
C ARG A 72 19.90 17.87 22.60
N GLN A 73 19.49 19.11 22.81
CA GLN A 73 18.12 19.58 22.58
C GLN A 73 17.76 19.51 21.09
N ALA A 74 18.62 20.03 20.21
CA ALA A 74 18.42 20.00 18.75
C ALA A 74 18.21 18.56 18.22
N ILE A 75 18.97 17.57 18.71
CA ILE A 75 18.76 16.14 18.35
C ILE A 75 17.42 15.63 18.87
N THR A 76 17.04 16.00 20.09
CA THR A 76 15.79 15.57 20.74
C THR A 76 14.57 16.10 19.99
N GLU A 77 14.60 17.35 19.56
CA GLU A 77 13.51 18.03 18.86
C GLU A 77 13.42 17.64 17.37
N THR A 78 14.57 17.49 16.67
CA THR A 78 14.58 17.22 15.21
C THR A 78 14.61 15.75 14.81
N GLN A 79 15.12 14.86 15.68
CA GLN A 79 15.20 13.41 15.40
C GLN A 79 14.29 12.57 16.30
N PHE A 80 13.57 13.23 17.21
CA PHE A 80 12.59 12.67 18.14
C PHE A 80 13.14 11.64 19.14
N LEU A 81 12.34 11.42 20.20
CA LEU A 81 12.56 10.38 21.21
C LEU A 81 11.45 9.33 21.13
N TYR A 82 11.73 8.24 20.42
CA TYR A 82 10.80 7.13 20.21
C TYR A 82 10.69 6.25 21.47
N SER A 83 9.77 6.61 22.39
CA SER A 83 9.46 5.83 23.59
C SER A 83 7.95 5.57 23.71
N LYS A 84 7.55 4.56 24.50
CA LYS A 84 6.12 4.33 24.79
C LYS A 84 5.51 5.47 25.61
N ALA A 85 6.30 6.15 26.44
CA ALA A 85 5.85 7.31 27.21
C ALA A 85 5.51 8.51 26.31
N ASN A 86 6.33 8.75 25.28
CA ASN A 86 6.17 9.87 24.34
C ASN A 86 5.06 9.66 23.30
N LYS A 87 4.45 8.47 23.21
CA LYS A 87 3.23 8.28 22.41
C LYS A 87 2.03 8.91 23.15
N MET A 88 1.16 9.58 22.39
CA MET A 88 -0.18 10.02 22.83
C MET A 88 -0.94 8.86 23.48
N GLU A 89 -1.84 9.14 24.42
CA GLU A 89 -2.41 8.11 25.30
C GLU A 89 -3.17 7.01 24.54
N TRP A 90 -4.03 7.39 23.58
CA TRP A 90 -4.69 6.45 22.67
C TRP A 90 -3.69 5.62 21.84
N GLY A 91 -2.52 6.21 21.53
CA GLY A 91 -1.37 5.60 20.87
C GLY A 91 -0.53 4.67 21.77
N ARG A 92 -0.88 4.45 23.04
CA ARG A 92 -0.18 3.53 23.96
C ARG A 92 -0.80 2.12 24.03
N GLY A 93 -2.05 1.96 23.58
CA GLY A 93 -2.76 0.68 23.50
C GLY A 93 -2.31 -0.22 22.34
N ALA A 94 -2.89 -1.41 22.18
CA ALA A 94 -2.48 -2.36 21.14
C ALA A 94 -2.71 -1.84 19.71
N VAL A 95 -3.91 -1.30 19.42
CA VAL A 95 -4.27 -0.76 18.09
C VAL A 95 -3.53 0.55 17.82
N GLY A 96 -3.70 1.58 18.66
CA GLY A 96 -3.03 2.87 18.49
C GLY A 96 -1.50 2.76 18.55
N GLY A 97 -0.96 1.88 19.38
CA GLY A 97 0.47 1.59 19.44
C GLY A 97 1.02 0.99 18.15
N THR A 98 0.22 0.14 17.48
CA THR A 98 0.53 -0.42 16.16
C THR A 98 0.48 0.65 15.08
N LEU A 99 -0.62 1.41 14.97
CA LEU A 99 -0.76 2.53 14.02
C LEU A 99 0.38 3.54 14.15
N MET A 100 0.69 3.94 15.38
CA MET A 100 1.79 4.87 15.65
C MET A 100 3.14 4.30 15.21
N THR A 101 3.39 3.00 15.19
CA THR A 101 4.69 2.47 14.69
C THR A 101 4.98 2.83 13.23
N PHE A 102 3.96 3.24 12.45
CA PHE A 102 4.09 3.62 11.04
C PHE A 102 3.86 5.11 10.81
N LYS A 103 3.02 5.76 11.63
CA LYS A 103 2.72 7.20 11.53
C LYS A 103 3.47 8.08 12.57
N THR A 104 4.27 7.54 13.51
CA THR A 104 4.98 8.37 14.54
C THR A 104 5.91 9.39 13.90
N TYR A 105 6.67 9.05 12.85
CA TYR A 105 7.50 10.03 12.13
C TYR A 105 6.64 11.19 11.63
N SER A 106 5.54 10.88 10.93
CA SER A 106 4.62 11.87 10.38
C SER A 106 3.97 12.74 11.47
N VAL A 107 3.45 12.13 12.53
CA VAL A 107 2.82 12.86 13.66
C VAL A 107 3.83 13.76 14.37
N ALA A 108 5.04 13.26 14.66
CA ALA A 108 6.08 14.06 15.31
C ALA A 108 6.63 15.18 14.40
N TYR A 109 6.70 14.96 13.09
CA TYR A 109 7.09 15.99 12.13
C TYR A 109 6.01 17.08 11.97
N LEU A 110 4.72 16.71 11.97
CA LEU A 110 3.61 17.67 12.05
C LEU A 110 3.66 18.47 13.36
N GLU A 111 3.92 17.81 14.49
CA GLU A 111 4.07 18.48 15.78
C GLU A 111 5.23 19.49 15.75
N LEU A 112 6.39 19.09 15.20
CA LEU A 112 7.56 19.95 15.04
C LEU A 112 7.25 21.17 14.15
N LEU A 113 6.64 20.97 12.98
CA LEU A 113 6.19 22.07 12.10
C LEU A 113 5.22 23.01 12.82
N HIS A 114 4.21 22.46 13.51
CA HIS A 114 3.20 23.22 14.23
C HIS A 114 3.82 24.05 15.37
N ARG A 115 4.71 23.45 16.17
CA ARG A 115 5.37 24.12 17.30
C ARG A 115 6.37 25.18 16.82
N MET A 116 7.15 24.91 15.76
CA MET A 116 7.98 25.96 15.14
C MET A 116 7.13 27.15 14.66
N TYR A 117 6.00 26.90 13.99
CA TYR A 117 5.13 27.96 13.47
C TYR A 117 4.36 28.74 14.56
N THR A 118 3.94 28.09 15.65
CA THR A 118 3.11 28.70 16.70
C THR A 118 3.90 29.22 17.90
N GLN A 119 4.94 28.50 18.33
CA GLN A 119 5.69 28.77 19.56
C GLN A 119 7.06 29.42 19.26
N GLY A 120 7.65 29.18 18.09
CA GLY A 120 9.00 29.64 17.73
C GLY A 120 9.11 31.08 17.21
N GLY A 121 8.06 31.89 17.28
CA GLY A 121 8.09 33.30 16.83
C GLY A 121 8.40 33.49 15.34
N PRO A 122 8.94 34.66 14.92
CA PRO A 122 9.24 34.94 13.51
C PRO A 122 10.28 33.98 12.90
N GLU A 123 11.26 33.55 13.69
CA GLU A 123 12.33 32.65 13.24
C GLU A 123 11.85 31.20 13.14
N GLY A 124 11.04 30.73 14.10
CA GLY A 124 10.37 29.44 14.02
C GLY A 124 9.40 29.34 12.84
N LYS A 125 8.68 30.43 12.50
CA LYS A 125 7.88 30.49 11.28
C LYS A 125 8.72 30.34 10.01
N ARG A 126 9.90 30.98 9.95
CA ARG A 126 10.87 30.78 8.86
C ARG A 126 11.41 29.34 8.86
N ALA A 127 11.72 28.76 10.01
CA ALA A 127 12.18 27.37 10.12
C ALA A 127 11.12 26.35 9.66
N ALA A 128 9.84 26.57 9.97
CA ALA A 128 8.74 25.76 9.48
C ALA A 128 8.57 25.85 7.95
N LEU A 129 8.69 27.06 7.39
CA LEU A 129 8.66 27.25 5.93
C LEU A 129 9.89 26.64 5.23
N LEU A 130 11.07 26.72 5.84
CA LEU A 130 12.28 26.05 5.35
C LEU A 130 12.17 24.52 5.43
N ALA A 131 11.58 23.98 6.51
CA ALA A 131 11.33 22.55 6.65
C ALA A 131 10.32 22.04 5.59
N LEU A 132 9.24 22.78 5.34
CA LEU A 132 8.31 22.50 4.24
C LEU A 132 8.99 22.63 2.86
N GLY A 133 9.86 23.63 2.67
CA GLY A 133 10.67 23.77 1.47
C GLY A 133 11.62 22.59 1.24
N MET A 134 12.25 22.07 2.29
CA MET A 134 13.09 20.86 2.23
C MET A 134 12.26 19.60 1.95
N LEU A 135 11.05 19.47 2.52
CA LEU A 135 10.12 18.39 2.13
C LEU A 135 9.75 18.50 0.65
N MET A 136 9.44 19.70 0.14
CA MET A 136 9.10 19.91 -1.27
C MET A 136 10.28 19.62 -2.19
N LEU A 137 11.51 19.97 -1.82
CA LEU A 137 12.72 19.63 -2.58
C LEU A 137 12.97 18.11 -2.63
N MET A 138 12.72 17.40 -1.53
CA MET A 138 13.05 15.97 -1.41
C MET A 138 11.95 15.05 -1.96
N GLY A 139 10.68 15.38 -1.68
CA GLY A 139 9.51 14.58 -2.02
C GLY A 139 8.58 15.19 -3.09
N GLY A 140 8.76 16.45 -3.45
CA GLY A 140 7.92 17.16 -4.41
C GLY A 140 6.59 17.66 -3.81
N ALA A 141 5.74 18.23 -4.65
CA ALA A 141 4.41 18.69 -4.29
C ALA A 141 3.52 17.53 -3.77
N GLY A 142 3.64 16.32 -4.35
CA GLY A 142 2.97 15.13 -3.82
C GLY A 142 3.53 14.62 -2.49
N GLY A 143 4.73 15.08 -2.11
CA GLY A 143 5.37 14.79 -0.82
C GLY A 143 5.00 15.76 0.31
N LEU A 144 4.20 16.80 0.05
CA LEU A 144 3.76 17.75 1.07
C LEU A 144 2.70 17.15 2.02
N PRO A 145 2.60 17.62 3.27
CA PRO A 145 1.56 17.22 4.21
C PRO A 145 0.15 17.30 3.61
N PHE A 146 -0.57 16.18 3.67
CA PHE A 146 -1.96 16.01 3.20
C PHE A 146 -2.15 16.12 1.66
N ALA A 147 -1.07 16.12 0.87
CA ALA A 147 -1.18 16.25 -0.58
C ALA A 147 -1.95 15.10 -1.24
N GLU A 148 -1.62 13.84 -0.94
CA GLU A 148 -2.37 12.69 -1.47
C GLU A 148 -3.75 12.56 -0.79
N ASP A 149 -3.91 12.96 0.49
CA ASP A 149 -5.21 12.98 1.16
C ASP A 149 -6.22 13.94 0.47
N LEU A 150 -5.73 15.08 -0.03
CA LEU A 150 -6.53 16.04 -0.80
C LEU A 150 -6.75 15.59 -2.25
N GLU A 151 -5.78 14.90 -2.87
CA GLU A 151 -5.96 14.27 -4.19
C GLU A 151 -7.04 13.18 -4.13
N ASP A 152 -7.00 12.26 -3.16
CA ASP A 152 -8.00 11.20 -2.97
C ASP A 152 -9.39 11.77 -2.65
N ALA A 153 -9.48 12.86 -1.86
CA ALA A 153 -10.75 13.52 -1.57
C ALA A 153 -11.36 14.21 -2.82
N ALA A 154 -10.53 14.85 -3.65
CA ALA A 154 -10.97 15.43 -4.92
C ALA A 154 -11.41 14.35 -5.92
N ASP A 155 -10.67 13.24 -5.99
CA ASP A 155 -10.97 12.11 -6.87
C ASP A 155 -12.28 11.41 -6.46
N GLY A 156 -12.53 11.24 -5.15
CA GLY A 156 -13.80 10.72 -4.64
C GLY A 156 -15.00 11.61 -5.00
N LEU A 157 -14.87 12.93 -4.80
CA LEU A 157 -15.92 13.89 -5.18
C LEU A 157 -16.18 13.91 -6.69
N ALA A 158 -15.12 13.83 -7.51
CA ALA A 158 -15.24 13.74 -8.96
C ALA A 158 -15.93 12.44 -9.41
N GLN A 159 -15.60 11.31 -8.79
CA GLN A 159 -16.21 10.00 -9.05
C GLN A 159 -17.69 9.97 -8.67
N MET A 160 -18.08 10.53 -7.52
CA MET A 160 -19.49 10.70 -7.12
C MET A 160 -20.29 11.53 -8.15
N LEU A 161 -19.65 12.50 -8.81
CA LEU A 161 -20.25 13.30 -9.89
C LEU A 161 -20.21 12.60 -11.27
N GLY A 162 -19.57 11.43 -11.38
CA GLY A 162 -19.48 10.62 -12.59
C GLY A 162 -18.26 10.90 -13.48
N TYR A 163 -17.24 11.59 -12.97
CA TYR A 163 -15.99 11.88 -13.69
C TYR A 163 -14.89 10.88 -13.31
N ASN A 164 -14.27 10.25 -14.30
CA ASN A 164 -13.12 9.37 -14.16
C ASN A 164 -11.81 10.17 -14.08
N PHE A 165 -11.79 11.09 -13.13
CA PHE A 165 -10.72 12.06 -12.91
C PHE A 165 -9.58 11.46 -12.09
N SER A 166 -8.39 12.09 -12.17
CA SER A 166 -7.38 11.93 -11.13
C SER A 166 -6.61 13.23 -10.91
N ALA A 167 -6.68 13.78 -9.71
CA ALA A 167 -6.05 15.01 -9.27
C ALA A 167 -4.52 14.93 -9.39
N LYS A 168 -3.93 13.78 -9.05
CA LYS A 168 -2.50 13.52 -9.22
C LYS A 168 -2.08 13.58 -10.69
N LYS A 169 -2.87 12.96 -11.59
CA LYS A 169 -2.64 13.01 -13.04
C LYS A 169 -2.80 14.44 -13.58
N ALA A 170 -3.88 15.12 -13.22
CA ALA A 170 -4.14 16.49 -13.67
C ALA A 170 -3.07 17.47 -13.19
N ARG A 171 -2.54 17.31 -11.97
CA ARG A 171 -1.43 18.10 -11.44
C ARG A 171 -0.12 17.81 -12.18
N GLN A 172 0.14 16.55 -12.55
CA GLN A 172 1.29 16.18 -13.40
C GLN A 172 1.18 16.78 -14.81
N GLU A 173 0.03 16.65 -15.46
CA GLU A 173 -0.22 17.18 -16.81
C GLU A 173 -0.19 18.71 -16.84
N PHE A 174 -0.73 19.38 -15.83
CA PHE A 174 -0.61 20.82 -15.64
C PHE A 174 0.87 21.26 -15.55
N LEU A 175 1.68 20.58 -14.71
CA LEU A 175 3.11 20.88 -14.59
C LEU A 175 3.89 20.59 -15.89
N GLU A 176 3.66 19.45 -16.54
CA GLU A 176 4.30 19.11 -17.83
C GLU A 176 3.82 20.02 -18.99
N SER A 177 2.65 20.68 -18.87
CA SER A 177 2.16 21.66 -19.86
C SER A 177 2.79 23.05 -19.74
N MET A 178 3.21 23.45 -18.53
CA MET A 178 3.78 24.78 -18.26
C MET A 178 5.31 24.80 -18.21
N LEU A 179 5.96 23.66 -17.92
CA LEU A 179 7.38 23.59 -17.62
C LEU A 179 8.06 22.44 -18.37
N PRO A 180 9.34 22.60 -18.77
CA PRO A 180 10.14 21.50 -19.32
C PRO A 180 10.08 20.26 -18.43
N ARG A 181 9.92 19.08 -19.03
CA ARG A 181 9.52 17.84 -18.34
C ARG A 181 10.33 17.50 -17.08
N GLY A 182 11.65 17.68 -17.11
CA GLY A 182 12.51 17.44 -15.93
C GLY A 182 12.26 18.40 -14.76
N ILE A 183 11.86 19.65 -15.03
CA ILE A 183 11.47 20.63 -14.01
C ILE A 183 10.07 20.30 -13.48
N ALA A 184 9.14 19.93 -14.35
CA ALA A 184 7.80 19.47 -13.96
C ALA A 184 7.86 18.26 -13.03
N GLN A 185 8.67 17.25 -13.37
CA GLN A 185 8.85 16.04 -12.56
C GLN A 185 9.62 16.32 -11.25
N PHE A 186 10.60 17.23 -11.24
CA PHE A 186 11.23 17.69 -10.01
C PHE A 186 10.24 18.43 -9.09
N ILE A 187 9.30 19.21 -9.62
CA ILE A 187 8.26 19.86 -8.80
C ILE A 187 7.21 18.84 -8.32
N ASP A 188 6.85 17.84 -9.12
CA ASP A 188 5.93 16.77 -8.71
C ASP A 188 6.50 15.86 -7.61
N LYS A 189 7.75 15.40 -7.77
CA LYS A 189 8.38 14.31 -6.99
C LYS A 189 9.69 14.65 -6.27
N GLY A 190 10.13 15.91 -6.32
CA GLY A 190 11.38 16.36 -5.72
C GLY A 190 12.60 15.73 -6.41
N VAL A 191 13.67 15.49 -5.65
CA VAL A 191 14.88 14.77 -6.08
C VAL A 191 14.57 13.45 -6.81
N SER A 192 13.46 12.77 -6.45
CA SER A 192 13.04 11.50 -7.05
C SER A 192 12.49 11.65 -8.48
N GLY A 193 12.14 12.87 -8.89
CA GLY A 193 11.71 13.21 -10.24
C GLY A 193 12.84 13.70 -11.15
N LEU A 194 14.09 13.73 -10.69
CA LEU A 194 15.22 14.08 -11.54
C LEU A 194 15.48 12.95 -12.57
N PRO A 195 15.74 13.27 -13.86
CA PRO A 195 16.09 12.26 -14.86
C PRO A 195 17.29 11.42 -14.42
N GLY A 196 17.10 10.10 -14.37
CA GLY A 196 18.14 9.17 -13.92
C GLY A 196 18.31 9.06 -12.40
N ALA A 197 17.43 9.64 -11.59
CA ALA A 197 17.41 9.42 -10.13
C ALA A 197 17.30 7.91 -9.83
N PRO A 198 18.33 7.29 -9.22
CA PRO A 198 18.40 5.83 -9.12
C PRO A 198 17.46 5.27 -8.03
N LEU A 199 16.98 6.13 -7.14
CA LEU A 199 16.34 5.77 -5.87
C LEU A 199 15.14 6.68 -5.60
N ASP A 200 13.98 6.09 -5.28
CA ASP A 200 12.81 6.83 -4.83
C ASP A 200 12.96 7.24 -3.36
N VAL A 201 13.05 8.56 -3.17
CA VAL A 201 13.10 9.24 -1.87
C VAL A 201 11.71 9.80 -1.50
N SER A 202 10.88 10.13 -2.48
CA SER A 202 9.54 10.70 -2.29
C SER A 202 8.61 9.70 -1.61
N GLY A 203 8.57 8.44 -2.05
CA GLY A 203 7.85 7.36 -1.39
C GLY A 203 8.42 6.94 -0.02
N ARG A 204 9.46 7.62 0.49
CA ARG A 204 10.10 7.38 1.79
C ARG A 204 10.06 8.56 2.75
N LEU A 205 10.12 9.80 2.25
CA LEU A 205 10.07 11.03 3.05
C LEU A 205 8.77 11.83 2.84
N GLY A 206 7.96 11.47 1.84
CA GLY A 206 6.72 12.14 1.50
C GLY A 206 5.65 12.01 2.59
N MET A 207 4.94 13.11 2.80
CA MET A 207 3.90 13.29 3.81
C MET A 207 2.50 13.40 3.17
N GLY A 208 2.32 12.84 1.97
CA GLY A 208 1.09 12.98 1.17
C GLY A 208 -0.15 12.33 1.79
N ASN A 209 -0.07 11.04 2.14
CA ASN A 209 -1.09 10.30 2.90
C ASN A 209 -0.75 10.37 4.39
N LEU A 210 -1.51 11.17 5.13
CA LEU A 210 -1.46 11.28 6.58
C LEU A 210 -2.70 10.64 7.22
N ILE A 211 -3.88 10.87 6.64
CA ILE A 211 -5.17 10.37 7.12
C ILE A 211 -5.38 8.92 6.62
N PRO A 212 -5.29 7.88 7.47
CA PRO A 212 -5.37 6.50 7.01
C PRO A 212 -6.75 6.19 6.42
N GLY A 213 -6.78 5.63 5.21
CA GLY A 213 -8.02 5.21 4.56
C GLY A 213 -8.76 6.32 3.80
N THR A 214 -8.13 7.46 3.48
CA THR A 214 -8.65 8.43 2.49
C THR A 214 -9.02 7.77 1.16
N GLY A 215 -8.27 6.76 0.74
CA GLY A 215 -8.60 5.90 -0.41
C GLY A 215 -9.94 5.12 -0.30
N LEU A 216 -10.63 5.11 0.85
CA LEU A 216 -12.02 4.61 0.94
C LEU A 216 -13.03 5.53 0.23
N LEU A 217 -12.70 6.80 0.02
CA LEU A 217 -13.56 7.78 -0.67
C LEU A 217 -13.69 7.51 -2.18
N LEU A 218 -12.88 6.60 -2.73
CA LEU A 218 -12.77 6.30 -4.16
C LEU A 218 -13.68 5.12 -4.55
N GLU A 219 -14.63 5.32 -5.48
CA GLU A 219 -15.51 4.25 -6.00
C GLU A 219 -14.70 3.20 -6.78
N LYS A 220 -14.47 2.03 -6.19
CA LYS A 220 -13.67 0.96 -6.82
C LYS A 220 -14.12 -0.44 -6.45
N THR A 221 -13.79 -1.40 -7.32
CA THR A 221 -14.23 -2.81 -7.23
C THR A 221 -13.76 -3.55 -5.97
N SER A 222 -12.79 -3.03 -5.21
CA SER A 222 -12.41 -3.59 -3.90
C SER A 222 -11.68 -2.58 -3.03
N HIS A 223 -12.22 -2.35 -1.83
CA HIS A 223 -11.59 -1.57 -0.76
C HIS A 223 -10.67 -2.39 0.15
N ALA A 224 -10.39 -3.66 -0.19
CA ALA A 224 -9.69 -4.58 0.68
C ALA A 224 -8.30 -4.06 1.13
N ARG A 225 -7.60 -3.27 0.30
CA ARG A 225 -6.30 -2.69 0.68
C ARG A 225 -6.42 -1.53 1.65
N ASP A 226 -7.43 -0.66 1.49
CA ASP A 226 -7.61 0.51 2.35
C ASP A 226 -8.12 0.07 3.74
N VAL A 227 -8.98 -0.95 3.79
CA VAL A 227 -9.39 -1.59 5.05
C VAL A 227 -8.20 -2.27 5.74
N LEU A 228 -7.26 -2.86 4.99
CA LEU A 228 -6.01 -3.41 5.54
C LEU A 228 -5.02 -2.30 5.97
N GLU A 229 -5.06 -1.11 5.36
CA GLU A 229 -4.29 0.07 5.80
C GLU A 229 -4.81 0.59 7.16
N ILE A 230 -6.13 0.64 7.35
CA ILE A 230 -6.78 0.98 8.62
C ILE A 230 -6.48 -0.09 9.70
N ALA A 231 -6.48 -1.37 9.33
CA ALA A 231 -6.02 -2.47 10.20
C ALA A 231 -4.50 -2.46 10.44
N GLY A 232 -3.75 -1.58 9.75
CA GLY A 232 -2.31 -1.49 9.79
C GLY A 232 -1.60 -2.78 9.38
N PRO A 233 -0.30 -2.92 9.73
CA PRO A 233 0.46 -4.08 9.32
C PRO A 233 0.10 -5.38 10.03
N ALA A 234 -0.80 -5.37 11.02
CA ALA A 234 -1.47 -6.59 11.46
C ALA A 234 -2.35 -7.17 10.33
N GLY A 235 -3.09 -6.31 9.62
CA GLY A 235 -3.83 -6.66 8.42
C GLY A 235 -2.91 -7.08 7.26
N ASP A 236 -1.95 -6.24 6.88
CA ASP A 236 -1.01 -6.55 5.79
C ASP A 236 -0.22 -7.86 6.05
N PHE A 237 0.24 -8.11 7.29
CA PHE A 237 0.90 -9.37 7.66
C PHE A 237 -0.05 -10.57 7.66
N ALA A 238 -1.27 -10.43 8.19
CA ALA A 238 -2.28 -11.49 8.10
C ALA A 238 -2.65 -11.81 6.64
N SER A 239 -2.78 -10.80 5.78
CA SER A 239 -3.07 -11.01 4.36
C SER A 239 -1.93 -11.77 3.66
N ARG A 240 -0.66 -11.51 4.02
CA ARG A 240 0.51 -12.28 3.53
C ARG A 240 0.62 -13.69 4.08
N ILE A 241 0.16 -13.95 5.30
CA ILE A 241 0.04 -15.32 5.82
C ILE A 241 -1.05 -16.08 5.05
N LEU A 242 -2.17 -15.43 4.73
CA LEU A 242 -3.26 -16.02 3.95
C LEU A 242 -2.89 -16.26 2.47
N SER A 243 -2.22 -15.30 1.81
CA SER A 243 -1.73 -15.49 0.43
C SER A 243 -0.55 -16.46 0.38
N GLY A 244 0.46 -16.29 1.23
CA GLY A 244 1.62 -17.18 1.26
C GLY A 244 1.25 -18.62 1.65
N GLY A 245 0.35 -18.79 2.62
CA GLY A 245 -0.23 -20.09 2.97
C GLY A 245 -1.05 -20.69 1.83
N ARG A 246 -1.80 -19.87 1.08
CA ARG A 246 -2.48 -20.33 -0.16
C ARG A 246 -1.48 -20.75 -1.24
N SER A 247 -0.39 -20.01 -1.44
CA SER A 247 0.67 -20.34 -2.40
C SER A 247 1.29 -21.71 -2.08
N VAL A 248 1.63 -21.96 -0.81
CA VAL A 248 2.06 -23.29 -0.30
C VAL A 248 1.02 -24.36 -0.61
N LEU A 249 -0.27 -24.13 -0.31
CA LEU A 249 -1.36 -25.08 -0.58
C LEU A 249 -1.58 -25.35 -2.08
N THR A 250 -1.24 -24.39 -2.95
CA THR A 250 -1.27 -24.57 -4.42
C THR A 250 0.03 -25.13 -4.99
N GLY A 251 1.00 -25.53 -4.15
CA GLY A 251 2.25 -26.18 -4.54
C GLY A 251 3.47 -25.26 -4.66
N ASP A 252 3.31 -23.93 -4.66
CA ASP A 252 4.44 -22.99 -4.64
C ASP A 252 4.86 -22.67 -3.21
N VAL A 253 5.56 -23.65 -2.62
CA VAL A 253 6.13 -23.54 -1.28
C VAL A 253 7.20 -22.44 -1.21
N GLY A 254 7.94 -22.22 -2.30
CA GLY A 254 9.02 -21.24 -2.38
C GLY A 254 8.52 -19.80 -2.30
N ALA A 255 7.60 -19.42 -3.20
CA ALA A 255 6.98 -18.10 -3.18
C ALA A 255 6.15 -17.88 -1.91
N GLY A 256 5.43 -18.92 -1.44
CA GLY A 256 4.63 -18.80 -0.21
C GLY A 256 5.46 -18.52 1.05
N VAL A 257 6.58 -19.22 1.23
CA VAL A 257 7.52 -18.94 2.34
C VAL A 257 8.18 -17.57 2.18
N LEU A 258 8.54 -17.17 0.95
CA LEU A 258 9.11 -15.86 0.67
C LEU A 258 8.12 -14.72 0.98
N GLU A 259 6.85 -14.85 0.61
CA GLU A 259 5.81 -13.84 0.84
C GLU A 259 5.58 -13.57 2.34
N MET A 260 5.57 -14.63 3.14
CA MET A 260 5.48 -14.56 4.60
C MET A 260 6.76 -14.02 5.29
N SER A 261 7.91 -14.05 4.62
CA SER A 261 9.19 -13.60 5.21
C SER A 261 9.25 -12.06 5.41
N PRO A 262 10.11 -11.54 6.30
CA PRO A 262 10.24 -10.10 6.55
C PRO A 262 10.66 -9.31 5.32
N ALA A 263 10.30 -8.02 5.28
CA ALA A 263 10.57 -7.14 4.16
C ALA A 263 12.06 -7.09 3.75
N ALA A 264 13.01 -7.17 4.71
CA ALA A 264 14.44 -7.26 4.42
C ALA A 264 14.82 -8.51 3.63
N VAL A 265 14.29 -9.68 3.99
CA VAL A 265 14.53 -10.96 3.27
C VAL A 265 13.92 -10.89 1.86
N ARG A 266 12.67 -10.42 1.74
CA ARG A 266 12.01 -10.23 0.44
C ARG A 266 12.75 -9.25 -0.45
N ASN A 267 13.26 -8.15 0.10
CA ASN A 267 14.04 -7.17 -0.64
C ASN A 267 15.40 -7.74 -1.09
N ALA A 268 16.13 -8.44 -0.22
CA ALA A 268 17.39 -9.11 -0.55
C ALA A 268 17.22 -10.14 -1.69
N VAL A 269 16.23 -11.04 -1.55
CA VAL A 269 15.89 -12.03 -2.60
C VAL A 269 15.43 -11.34 -3.89
N LYS A 270 14.67 -10.24 -3.80
CA LYS A 270 14.22 -9.51 -4.99
C LYS A 270 15.35 -8.78 -5.72
N GLY A 271 16.33 -8.25 -4.99
CA GLY A 271 17.54 -7.72 -5.57
C GLY A 271 18.39 -8.79 -6.25
N ALA A 272 18.47 -10.00 -5.68
CA ALA A 272 19.12 -11.14 -6.32
C ALA A 272 18.40 -11.60 -7.61
N ASP A 273 17.06 -11.68 -7.59
CA ASP A 273 16.21 -11.93 -8.78
C ASP A 273 16.46 -10.89 -9.88
N MET A 274 16.47 -9.60 -9.54
CA MET A 274 16.79 -8.52 -10.49
C MET A 274 18.22 -8.61 -11.03
N ALA A 275 19.21 -8.94 -10.20
CA ALA A 275 20.60 -9.08 -10.62
C ALA A 275 20.84 -10.30 -11.53
N ALA A 276 20.16 -11.41 -11.26
CA ALA A 276 20.28 -12.65 -12.04
C ALA A 276 19.48 -12.63 -13.34
N THR A 277 18.36 -11.89 -13.39
CA THR A 277 17.44 -11.88 -14.55
C THR A 277 17.48 -10.59 -15.37
N GLY A 278 18.11 -9.52 -14.87
CA GLY A 278 18.14 -8.21 -15.52
C GLY A 278 16.80 -7.47 -15.54
N MET A 279 15.83 -7.87 -14.71
CA MET A 279 14.44 -7.38 -14.80
C MET A 279 13.70 -7.36 -13.45
N TYR A 280 12.86 -6.35 -13.25
CA TYR A 280 11.89 -6.34 -12.15
C TYR A 280 10.65 -7.15 -12.55
N ARG A 281 10.33 -8.18 -11.75
CA ARG A 281 9.10 -8.99 -11.90
C ARG A 281 8.06 -8.66 -10.83
N ASP A 282 6.78 -8.76 -11.16
CA ASP A 282 5.68 -8.65 -10.18
C ASP A 282 5.56 -9.91 -9.30
N ALA A 283 4.56 -9.95 -8.41
CA ALA A 283 4.30 -11.09 -7.52
C ALA A 283 3.78 -12.35 -8.24
N LYS A 284 3.50 -12.28 -9.55
CA LYS A 284 3.11 -13.41 -10.41
C LYS A 284 4.24 -13.84 -11.35
N GLY A 285 5.42 -13.22 -11.22
CA GLY A 285 6.59 -13.46 -12.07
C GLY A 285 6.59 -12.69 -13.40
N TYR A 286 5.58 -11.86 -13.69
CA TYR A 286 5.51 -11.11 -14.94
C TYR A 286 6.50 -9.94 -14.95
N LYS A 287 7.12 -9.67 -16.11
CA LYS A 287 8.00 -8.51 -16.32
C LYS A 287 7.23 -7.20 -16.09
N VAL A 288 7.84 -6.28 -15.34
CA VAL A 288 7.36 -4.90 -15.19
C VAL A 288 8.29 -3.93 -15.93
N LEU A 289 9.62 -4.09 -15.78
CA LEU A 289 10.65 -3.37 -16.53
C LEU A 289 11.98 -4.16 -16.49
N ASP A 290 12.92 -3.82 -17.37
CA ASP A 290 14.32 -4.22 -17.23
C ASP A 290 15.01 -3.39 -16.13
N THR A 291 16.05 -3.93 -15.51
CA THR A 291 16.75 -3.31 -14.37
C THR A 291 18.24 -3.61 -14.37
N ASN A 292 19.05 -2.62 -13.99
CA ASN A 292 20.51 -2.73 -13.93
C ASN A 292 21.01 -3.20 -12.53
N ALA A 293 22.32 -3.47 -12.44
CA ALA A 293 22.95 -3.97 -11.22
C ALA A 293 22.89 -3.01 -10.02
N LEU A 294 22.87 -1.69 -10.24
CA LEU A 294 22.73 -0.69 -9.17
C LEU A 294 21.31 -0.71 -8.59
N GLU A 295 20.29 -0.79 -9.44
CA GLU A 295 18.89 -0.91 -9.02
C GLU A 295 18.64 -2.21 -8.27
N ALA A 296 19.24 -3.32 -8.75
CA ALA A 296 19.21 -4.61 -8.08
C ALA A 296 19.87 -4.56 -6.69
N ALA A 297 21.04 -3.93 -6.57
CA ALA A 297 21.73 -3.73 -5.29
C ALA A 297 20.92 -2.82 -4.33
N MET A 298 20.36 -1.71 -4.83
CA MET A 298 19.49 -0.82 -4.06
C MET A 298 18.25 -1.55 -3.55
N LYS A 299 17.64 -2.41 -4.39
CA LYS A 299 16.51 -3.24 -3.97
C LYS A 299 16.92 -4.28 -2.93
N ALA A 300 18.11 -4.89 -3.07
CA ALA A 300 18.64 -5.84 -2.09
C ALA A 300 18.77 -5.21 -0.69
N ILE A 301 19.27 -3.98 -0.59
CA ILE A 301 19.40 -3.25 0.68
C ILE A 301 18.10 -2.53 1.13
N GLY A 302 16.98 -2.74 0.43
CA GLY A 302 15.65 -2.33 0.86
C GLY A 302 15.16 -0.94 0.41
N PHE A 303 15.93 -0.24 -0.42
CA PHE A 303 15.45 0.93 -1.13
C PHE A 303 14.58 0.53 -2.34
N GLN A 304 13.85 1.50 -2.90
CA GLN A 304 13.03 1.29 -4.09
C GLN A 304 13.71 2.02 -5.26
N PRO A 305 14.01 1.35 -6.38
CA PRO A 305 14.59 2.03 -7.54
C PRO A 305 13.61 3.04 -8.16
N GLY A 306 14.11 4.20 -8.59
CA GLY A 306 13.29 5.30 -9.11
C GLY A 306 12.50 4.94 -10.38
N SER A 307 13.08 4.11 -11.24
CA SER A 307 12.45 3.52 -12.43
C SER A 307 11.22 2.66 -12.06
N VAL A 308 11.40 1.75 -11.11
CA VAL A 308 10.36 0.84 -10.61
C VAL A 308 9.24 1.63 -9.92
N ALA A 309 9.59 2.63 -9.11
CA ALA A 309 8.61 3.52 -8.48
C ALA A 309 7.78 4.28 -9.52
N THR A 310 8.41 4.86 -10.54
CA THR A 310 7.74 5.63 -11.60
C THR A 310 6.73 4.79 -12.39
N ILE A 311 7.10 3.54 -12.75
CA ILE A 311 6.16 2.62 -13.42
C ILE A 311 5.03 2.17 -12.48
N GLN A 312 5.30 1.98 -11.18
CA GLN A 312 4.29 1.61 -10.20
C GLN A 312 3.30 2.75 -9.91
N ASP A 313 3.76 4.01 -9.87
CA ASP A 313 2.91 5.22 -9.81
C ASP A 313 1.96 5.32 -11.01
N ALA A 314 2.51 5.26 -12.23
CA ALA A 314 1.73 5.37 -13.46
C ALA A 314 0.68 4.25 -13.56
N ASN A 315 1.03 3.05 -13.11
CA ASN A 315 0.10 1.93 -12.98
C ASN A 315 -0.91 2.15 -11.84
N ARG A 316 -0.57 2.76 -10.69
CA ARG A 316 -1.52 3.08 -9.60
C ARG A 316 -2.66 3.96 -10.14
N ILE A 317 -2.31 5.06 -10.82
CA ILE A 317 -3.25 5.99 -11.47
C ILE A 317 -4.10 5.24 -12.52
N SER A 318 -3.45 4.53 -13.44
CA SER A 318 -4.14 3.83 -14.54
C SER A 318 -5.09 2.73 -14.07
N GLN A 319 -4.75 1.98 -13.01
CA GLN A 319 -5.62 0.94 -12.46
C GLN A 319 -6.78 1.53 -11.65
N GLY A 320 -6.59 2.69 -11.01
CA GLY A 320 -7.67 3.44 -10.34
C GLY A 320 -8.77 3.84 -11.33
N ALA A 321 -8.40 4.59 -12.37
CA ALA A 321 -9.33 5.02 -13.41
C ALA A 321 -10.00 3.82 -14.13
N LYS A 322 -9.24 2.74 -14.35
CA LYS A 322 -9.78 1.49 -14.90
C LYS A 322 -10.76 0.78 -13.95
N ALA A 323 -10.53 0.81 -12.64
CA ALA A 323 -11.42 0.17 -11.66
C ALA A 323 -12.78 0.89 -11.61
N PHE A 324 -12.77 2.23 -11.55
CA PHE A 324 -13.98 3.05 -11.57
C PHE A 324 -14.78 2.85 -12.87
N TYR A 325 -14.14 2.95 -14.05
CA TYR A 325 -14.79 2.65 -15.34
C TYR A 325 -15.46 1.27 -15.36
N ASN A 326 -14.79 0.23 -14.84
CA ASN A 326 -15.34 -1.12 -14.83
C ASN A 326 -16.49 -1.30 -13.82
N LEU A 327 -16.43 -0.63 -12.67
CA LEU A 327 -17.52 -0.60 -11.68
C LEU A 327 -18.78 -0.01 -12.31
N ARG A 328 -18.69 1.23 -12.83
CA ARG A 328 -19.81 1.93 -13.47
C ARG A 328 -20.33 1.17 -14.71
N SER A 329 -19.43 0.57 -15.51
CA SER A 329 -19.81 -0.27 -16.66
C SER A 329 -20.52 -1.57 -16.26
N GLN A 330 -20.21 -2.13 -15.08
CA GLN A 330 -20.90 -3.31 -14.55
C GLN A 330 -22.29 -2.96 -14.02
N GLU A 331 -22.42 -1.83 -13.31
CA GLU A 331 -23.69 -1.32 -12.78
C GLU A 331 -24.69 -1.01 -13.89
N ILE A 332 -24.31 -0.15 -14.84
CA ILE A 332 -25.14 0.24 -15.99
C ILE A 332 -25.58 -0.99 -16.80
N ARG A 333 -24.67 -1.94 -17.03
CA ARG A 333 -24.97 -3.21 -17.72
C ARG A 333 -25.91 -4.11 -16.91
N SER A 334 -25.86 -4.05 -15.58
CA SER A 334 -26.77 -4.78 -14.71
C SER A 334 -28.16 -4.15 -14.71
N GLN A 335 -28.27 -2.82 -14.67
CA GLN A 335 -29.54 -2.10 -14.78
C GLN A 335 -30.20 -2.31 -16.15
N TRP A 336 -29.43 -2.27 -17.23
CA TRP A 336 -29.93 -2.56 -18.58
C TRP A 336 -30.44 -4.02 -18.66
N ALA A 337 -29.68 -4.99 -18.15
CA ALA A 337 -30.10 -6.38 -18.12
C ALA A 337 -31.37 -6.59 -17.26
N GLN A 338 -31.48 -5.88 -16.13
CA GLN A 338 -32.69 -5.88 -15.30
C GLN A 338 -33.89 -5.30 -16.04
N GLY A 339 -33.75 -4.16 -16.72
CA GLY A 339 -34.83 -3.57 -17.51
C GLY A 339 -35.34 -4.51 -18.63
N ILE A 340 -34.44 -5.23 -19.31
CA ILE A 340 -34.83 -6.25 -20.30
C ILE A 340 -35.45 -7.49 -19.65
N PHE A 341 -35.00 -7.89 -18.46
CA PHE A 341 -35.56 -9.03 -17.73
C PHE A 341 -36.99 -8.75 -17.24
N GLU A 342 -37.23 -7.56 -16.69
CA GLU A 342 -38.51 -7.11 -16.14
C GLU A 342 -39.45 -6.51 -17.20
N SER A 343 -38.98 -6.36 -18.45
CA SER A 343 -39.67 -5.65 -19.54
C SER A 343 -39.98 -4.18 -19.23
N ASP A 344 -39.14 -3.53 -18.43
CA ASP A 344 -39.24 -2.12 -18.06
C ASP A 344 -38.43 -1.23 -19.05
N PRO A 345 -39.10 -0.51 -19.97
CA PRO A 345 -38.41 0.36 -20.92
C PRO A 345 -37.77 1.59 -20.26
N LYS A 346 -38.25 2.03 -19.08
CA LYS A 346 -37.66 3.17 -18.35
C LYS A 346 -36.30 2.78 -17.77
N LYS A 347 -36.15 1.56 -17.23
CA LYS A 347 -34.84 1.04 -16.79
C LYS A 347 -33.87 0.86 -17.95
N VAL A 348 -34.35 0.41 -19.11
CA VAL A 348 -33.53 0.31 -20.34
C VAL A 348 -33.06 1.69 -20.81
N GLN A 349 -33.95 2.69 -20.82
CA GLN A 349 -33.59 4.04 -21.25
C GLN A 349 -32.65 4.72 -20.24
N ALA A 350 -32.96 4.68 -18.94
CA ALA A 350 -32.09 5.23 -17.90
C ALA A 350 -30.68 4.61 -17.88
N ALA A 351 -30.50 3.36 -18.32
CA ALA A 351 -29.19 2.77 -18.50
C ALA A 351 -28.45 3.32 -19.74
N ARG A 352 -29.16 3.64 -20.84
CA ARG A 352 -28.59 4.32 -22.01
C ARG A 352 -28.23 5.77 -21.69
N ASP A 353 -29.08 6.48 -20.96
CA ASP A 353 -28.87 7.87 -20.54
C ASP A 353 -27.62 7.99 -19.66
N GLN A 354 -27.36 6.99 -18.80
CA GLN A 354 -26.12 6.90 -18.04
C GLN A 354 -24.87 6.65 -18.92
N VAL A 355 -24.97 5.87 -20.00
CA VAL A 355 -23.87 5.76 -20.98
C VAL A 355 -23.63 7.10 -21.69
N ALA A 356 -24.70 7.81 -22.05
CA ALA A 356 -24.59 9.13 -22.68
C ALA A 356 -23.94 10.15 -21.74
N SER A 357 -24.43 10.29 -20.50
CA SER A 357 -23.86 11.21 -19.50
C SER A 357 -22.44 10.82 -19.09
N TRP A 358 -22.10 9.52 -19.05
CA TRP A 358 -20.71 9.09 -18.88
C TRP A 358 -19.84 9.61 -20.04
N ASN A 359 -20.27 9.43 -21.29
CA ASN A 359 -19.49 9.80 -22.48
C ASN A 359 -19.33 11.33 -22.62
N GLU A 360 -20.35 12.09 -22.21
CA GLU A 360 -20.31 13.56 -22.12
C GLU A 360 -19.30 14.04 -21.07
N LYS A 361 -19.31 13.44 -19.87
CA LYS A 361 -18.39 13.77 -18.77
C LYS A 361 -16.96 13.25 -18.97
N ASN A 362 -16.80 12.19 -19.76
CA ASN A 362 -15.54 11.46 -19.93
C ASN A 362 -15.19 11.25 -21.42
N PRO A 363 -15.00 12.33 -22.20
CA PRO A 363 -14.82 12.24 -23.66
C PRO A 363 -13.58 11.43 -24.08
N GLU A 364 -12.52 11.43 -23.27
CA GLU A 364 -11.31 10.62 -23.48
C GLU A 364 -11.51 9.12 -23.18
N GLN A 365 -12.54 8.77 -22.40
CA GLN A 365 -12.76 7.42 -21.86
C GLN A 365 -14.20 6.93 -22.13
N PRO A 366 -14.66 6.92 -23.40
CA PRO A 366 -16.06 6.64 -23.73
C PRO A 366 -16.44 5.19 -23.43
N MET A 367 -17.55 5.01 -22.73
CA MET A 367 -18.16 3.72 -22.43
C MET A 367 -18.98 3.20 -23.61
N ARG A 368 -18.73 1.94 -23.98
CA ARG A 368 -19.50 1.20 -25.00
C ARG A 368 -20.00 -0.11 -24.42
N ILE A 369 -21.27 -0.16 -24.02
CA ILE A 369 -21.90 -1.37 -23.48
C ILE A 369 -22.26 -2.34 -24.62
N SER A 370 -21.63 -3.52 -24.62
CA SER A 370 -21.90 -4.57 -25.61
C SER A 370 -23.26 -5.23 -25.36
N ILE A 371 -24.20 -5.11 -26.30
CA ILE A 371 -25.53 -5.74 -26.22
C ILE A 371 -25.46 -7.27 -26.01
N PRO A 372 -24.57 -8.04 -26.68
CA PRO A 372 -24.33 -9.43 -26.33
C PRO A 372 -24.05 -9.69 -24.84
N SER A 373 -23.28 -8.83 -24.18
CA SER A 373 -22.97 -8.96 -22.74
C SER A 373 -24.15 -8.60 -21.83
N VAL A 374 -25.04 -7.71 -22.27
CA VAL A 374 -26.33 -7.44 -21.60
C VAL A 374 -27.23 -8.67 -21.74
N MET A 375 -27.39 -9.19 -22.96
CA MET A 375 -28.25 -10.35 -23.24
C MET A 375 -27.73 -11.67 -22.66
N GLU A 376 -26.42 -11.80 -22.44
CA GLU A 376 -25.87 -12.85 -21.59
C GLU A 376 -26.33 -12.71 -20.14
N ARG A 377 -26.22 -11.51 -19.54
CA ARG A 377 -26.68 -11.27 -18.17
C ARG A 377 -28.19 -11.48 -18.01
N VAL A 378 -29.02 -11.08 -18.99
CA VAL A 378 -30.46 -11.40 -19.05
C VAL A 378 -30.69 -12.92 -19.05
N ARG A 379 -29.94 -13.70 -19.83
CA ARG A 379 -30.02 -15.17 -19.83
C ARG A 379 -29.61 -15.77 -18.49
N GLN A 380 -28.62 -15.21 -17.78
CA GLN A 380 -28.26 -15.66 -16.43
C GLN A 380 -29.33 -15.29 -15.37
N MET A 381 -30.03 -14.16 -15.53
CA MET A 381 -31.14 -13.76 -14.66
C MET A 381 -32.36 -14.68 -14.82
N ARG A 382 -32.65 -15.14 -16.05
CA ARG A 382 -33.74 -16.09 -16.35
C ARG A 382 -33.53 -17.51 -15.83
N LYS A 383 -32.29 -17.91 -15.50
CA LYS A 383 -32.00 -19.23 -14.91
C LYS A 383 -32.46 -19.32 -13.47
N SER A 384 -32.99 -20.47 -13.09
CA SER A 384 -33.22 -20.82 -11.69
C SER A 384 -31.90 -20.95 -10.90
N LYS A 385 -32.00 -20.95 -9.56
CA LYS A 385 -30.84 -21.05 -8.65
C LYS A 385 -29.95 -22.27 -8.97
N ASP A 386 -30.60 -23.36 -9.35
CA ASP A 386 -30.01 -24.69 -9.50
C ASP A 386 -29.24 -24.82 -10.80
N GLU A 387 -29.78 -24.25 -11.88
CA GLU A 387 -29.08 -24.10 -13.16
C GLU A 387 -27.84 -23.20 -13.03
N ARG A 388 -27.91 -22.14 -12.22
CA ARG A 388 -26.76 -21.27 -11.94
C ARG A 388 -25.66 -22.00 -11.16
N ILE A 389 -26.01 -22.83 -10.17
CA ILE A 389 -25.07 -23.69 -9.43
C ILE A 389 -24.43 -24.73 -10.38
N ALA A 390 -25.24 -25.38 -11.21
CA ALA A 390 -24.74 -26.36 -12.17
C ALA A 390 -23.82 -25.76 -13.23
N ASP A 391 -24.07 -24.52 -13.67
CA ASP A 391 -23.24 -23.87 -14.70
C ASP A 391 -21.93 -23.28 -14.17
N THR A 392 -21.85 -22.94 -12.87
CA THR A 392 -20.56 -22.57 -12.23
C THR A 392 -19.70 -23.80 -11.88
N ALA A 393 -20.31 -24.98 -11.75
CA ALA A 393 -19.59 -26.22 -11.44
C ALA A 393 -18.72 -26.74 -12.62
N PRO A 394 -17.62 -27.47 -12.34
CA PRO A 394 -16.88 -28.24 -13.34
C PRO A 394 -17.77 -29.24 -14.08
N ARG A 395 -17.49 -29.49 -15.38
CA ARG A 395 -18.37 -30.31 -16.25
C ARG A 395 -18.77 -31.67 -15.64
N ALA A 396 -17.84 -32.35 -14.96
CA ALA A 396 -18.09 -33.64 -14.31
C ALA A 396 -19.12 -33.59 -13.18
N MET A 397 -19.25 -32.47 -12.46
CA MET A 397 -20.13 -32.33 -11.30
C MET A 397 -21.55 -31.84 -11.67
N ARG A 398 -21.78 -31.42 -12.92
CA ARG A 398 -23.02 -30.75 -13.34
C ARG A 398 -24.25 -31.65 -13.35
N ALA A 399 -24.08 -32.94 -13.63
CA ALA A 399 -25.18 -33.90 -13.58
C ALA A 399 -25.63 -34.10 -12.14
N GLN A 400 -24.70 -34.49 -11.26
CA GLN A 400 -24.94 -34.72 -9.84
C GLN A 400 -25.58 -33.51 -9.14
N LEU A 401 -25.04 -32.30 -9.33
CA LEU A 401 -25.59 -31.09 -8.72
C LEU A 401 -26.99 -30.70 -9.24
N ARG A 402 -27.35 -31.09 -10.47
CA ARG A 402 -28.72 -30.91 -11.00
C ARG A 402 -29.68 -31.93 -10.38
N GLU A 403 -29.24 -33.17 -10.22
CA GLU A 403 -30.03 -34.19 -9.51
C GLU A 403 -30.24 -33.83 -8.03
N ASP A 404 -29.20 -33.38 -7.32
CA ASP A 404 -29.29 -33.03 -5.90
C ASP A 404 -30.27 -31.86 -5.69
N ALA A 405 -30.23 -30.85 -6.57
CA ALA A 405 -31.18 -29.75 -6.53
C ALA A 405 -32.61 -30.18 -6.94
N ALA A 406 -32.76 -31.11 -7.88
CA ALA A 406 -34.07 -31.68 -8.23
C ALA A 406 -34.66 -32.52 -7.09
N ARG A 407 -33.84 -33.36 -6.45
CA ARG A 407 -34.19 -34.11 -5.22
C ARG A 407 -34.65 -33.16 -4.12
N ALA A 408 -33.92 -32.06 -3.90
CA ALA A 408 -34.28 -31.04 -2.91
C ALA A 408 -35.63 -30.36 -3.23
N ARG A 409 -35.92 -30.02 -4.50
CA ARG A 409 -37.23 -29.44 -4.87
C ARG A 409 -38.39 -30.39 -4.60
N ILE A 410 -38.22 -31.69 -4.86
CA ILE A 410 -39.28 -32.69 -4.62
C ILE A 410 -39.57 -32.79 -3.12
N ALA A 411 -38.54 -32.82 -2.27
CA ALA A 411 -38.68 -32.88 -0.81
C ALA A 411 -39.31 -31.62 -0.17
N PHE A 412 -39.31 -30.47 -0.87
CA PHE A 412 -40.00 -29.23 -0.46
C PHE A 412 -41.36 -29.03 -1.14
N GLY A 413 -41.79 -29.96 -1.99
CA GLY A 413 -43.06 -29.90 -2.74
C GLY A 413 -44.03 -31.03 -2.37
N SER A 414 -43.84 -31.65 -1.20
CA SER A 414 -44.62 -32.79 -0.69
C SER A 414 -45.25 -32.53 0.68
N GLU A 415 -45.45 -31.25 1.02
CA GLU A 415 -46.36 -30.74 2.06
C GLU A 415 -47.39 -29.81 1.40
#